data_AF-A0A358U3P1-F1
#
_entry.id   AF-A0A358U3P1-F1
#
_cell.length_a   1.000
_cell.length_b   1.000
_cell.length_c   1.000
_cell.angle_alpha   90.00
_cell.angle_beta   90.00
_cell.angle_gamma   90.00
#
_symmetry.space_group_name_H-M   'P 1'
#
loop_
_entity.id
_entity.type
_entity.pdbx_description
1 polymer ?
#
loop_
_entity_poly.entity_id
_entity_poly.type
_entity_poly.pdbx_seq_one_letter_code
_entity_poly.pdbx_strand_id
1 'polypeptide(L)'
;MDEVLIGEVLRPQGYGGELKIYPLTTDPDRFQNLQKVTLRRGENDQHFKVVSARKQMEFVYLIVEGIESLEQAEKYRGWEVRIDRSEVPPLKEGWYYFELEGMQVYEGDTLLGTLSQVLETGANDVYLVKGTKGEICVPALKTVVQRVDVPGRRMDVVLPPGLHDVR
;
A
#
# COMPACT_ATOMS: atom_id res chain seq x y z
N MET A 1 5.44 -0.98 17.64
CA MET A 1 5.10 -0.26 16.40
C MET A 1 4.65 -1.32 15.41
N ASP A 2 3.56 -1.05 14.69
CA ASP A 2 3.10 -1.97 13.65
C ASP A 2 3.93 -1.70 12.38
N GLU A 3 4.63 -2.72 11.89
CA GLU A 3 5.62 -2.57 10.81
C GLU A 3 5.38 -3.58 9.70
N VAL A 4 5.37 -3.07 8.47
CA VAL A 4 5.08 -3.87 7.27
C VAL A 4 6.38 -4.23 6.56
N LEU A 5 6.54 -5.51 6.24
CA LEU A 5 7.63 -6.01 5.39
C LEU A 5 7.37 -5.57 3.95
N ILE A 6 8.34 -4.88 3.35
CA ILE A 6 8.23 -4.39 1.96
C ILE A 6 9.35 -4.89 1.05
N GLY A 7 10.37 -5.55 1.59
CA GLY A 7 11.45 -6.12 0.80
C GLY A 7 12.50 -6.85 1.62
N GLU A 8 13.47 -7.43 0.94
CA GLU A 8 14.62 -8.12 1.52
C GLU A 8 15.92 -7.58 0.93
N VAL A 9 16.92 -7.34 1.77
CA VAL A 9 18.25 -6.93 1.33
C VAL A 9 18.98 -8.14 0.73
N LEU A 10 19.31 -8.03 -0.55
CA LEU A 10 20.11 -9.01 -1.29
C LEU A 10 21.62 -8.76 -1.10
N ARG A 11 22.42 -9.14 -2.10
CA ARG A 11 23.83 -8.74 -2.21
C ARG A 11 23.89 -7.23 -2.50
N PRO A 12 24.49 -6.41 -1.61
CA PRO A 12 24.78 -5.01 -1.90
C PRO A 12 25.64 -4.87 -3.16
N GLN A 13 25.54 -3.71 -3.83
CA GLN A 13 26.26 -3.46 -5.07
C GLN A 13 26.88 -2.07 -5.06
N GLY A 14 28.05 -1.92 -5.68
CA GLY A 14 28.75 -0.64 -5.76
C GLY A 14 29.64 -0.35 -4.54
N TYR A 15 30.18 0.87 -4.49
CA TYR A 15 31.20 1.25 -3.51
C TYR A 15 30.66 2.11 -2.35
N GLY A 16 29.48 2.73 -2.52
CA GLY A 16 28.93 3.73 -1.59
C GLY A 16 27.88 3.21 -0.60
N GLY A 17 27.95 1.93 -0.22
CA GLY A 17 27.01 1.37 0.77
C GLY A 17 25.58 1.12 0.26
N GLU A 18 25.36 1.13 -1.07
CA GLU A 18 24.05 0.94 -1.68
C GLU A 18 23.52 -0.48 -1.44
N LEU A 19 22.35 -0.58 -0.80
CA LEU A 19 21.65 -1.82 -0.51
C LEU A 19 20.80 -2.21 -1.72
N LYS A 20 21.10 -3.35 -2.34
CA LYS A 20 20.23 -3.96 -3.33
C LYS A 20 19.10 -4.69 -2.62
N ILE A 21 17.87 -4.36 -2.96
CA ILE A 21 16.66 -4.87 -2.31
C ILE A 21 15.81 -5.59 -3.35
N TYR A 22 15.32 -6.77 -2.98
CA TYR A 22 14.20 -7.42 -3.66
C TYR A 22 12.90 -6.88 -3.07
N PRO A 23 12.07 -6.17 -3.84
CA PRO A 23 10.79 -5.66 -3.35
C PRO A 23 9.82 -6.83 -3.14
N LEU A 24 9.20 -6.88 -1.95
CA LEU A 24 8.11 -7.80 -1.59
C LEU A 24 6.75 -7.07 -1.53
N THR A 25 6.70 -5.88 -2.13
CA THR A 25 5.53 -5.02 -2.24
C THR A 25 5.01 -5.01 -3.68
N THR A 26 3.71 -4.85 -3.85
CA THR A 26 3.05 -4.67 -5.16
C THR A 26 3.33 -3.29 -5.78
N ASP A 27 3.81 -2.33 -4.98
CA ASP A 27 4.22 -0.99 -5.40
C ASP A 27 5.69 -0.73 -4.99
N PRO A 28 6.67 -1.07 -5.85
CA PRO A 28 8.09 -0.80 -5.59
C PRO A 28 8.50 0.68 -5.76
N ASP A 29 7.70 1.50 -6.44
CA ASP A 29 8.05 2.89 -6.69
C ASP A 29 7.96 3.75 -5.42
N ARG A 30 7.18 3.29 -4.44
CA ARG A 30 7.12 3.82 -3.06
C ARG A 30 8.47 4.03 -2.39
N PHE A 31 9.47 3.17 -2.66
CA PHE A 31 10.77 3.30 -2.00
C PHE A 31 11.42 4.67 -2.24
N GLN A 32 11.13 5.31 -3.38
CA GLN A 32 11.65 6.62 -3.75
C GLN A 32 11.14 7.77 -2.86
N ASN A 33 10.02 7.56 -2.15
CA ASN A 33 9.38 8.58 -1.31
C ASN A 33 9.58 8.33 0.19
N LEU A 34 10.23 7.23 0.58
CA LEU A 34 10.44 6.89 1.99
C LEU A 34 11.46 7.83 2.64
N GLN A 35 11.17 8.24 3.87
CA GLN A 35 12.09 9.04 4.70
C GLN A 35 12.88 8.18 5.70
N LYS A 36 12.31 7.04 6.09
CA LYS A 36 12.87 6.12 7.09
C LYS A 36 12.56 4.67 6.74
N VAL A 37 13.45 3.76 7.12
CA VAL A 37 13.26 2.31 7.04
C VAL A 37 13.78 1.64 8.30
N THR A 38 13.22 0.49 8.63
CA THR A 38 13.75 -0.44 9.63
C THR A 38 14.36 -1.62 8.90
N LEU A 39 15.62 -1.94 9.18
CA LEU A 39 16.23 -3.21 8.79
C LEU A 39 16.11 -4.17 9.97
N ARG A 40 15.53 -5.36 9.76
CA ARG A 40 15.31 -6.37 10.80
C ARG A 40 15.95 -7.71 10.44
N ARG A 41 16.53 -8.39 11.44
CA ARG A 41 16.92 -9.81 11.37
C ARG A 41 16.66 -10.52 12.69
N GLY A 42 15.63 -11.38 12.73
CA GLY A 42 15.18 -12.00 13.96
C GLY A 42 14.65 -10.94 14.93
N GLU A 43 15.27 -10.84 16.10
CA GLU A 43 14.95 -9.82 17.11
C GLU A 43 15.80 -8.55 17.01
N ASN A 44 16.75 -8.48 16.07
CA ASN A 44 17.62 -7.31 15.91
C ASN A 44 17.02 -6.32 14.92
N ASP A 45 16.75 -5.11 15.40
CA ASP A 45 16.17 -4.01 14.63
C ASP A 45 17.13 -2.82 14.57
N GLN A 46 17.25 -2.23 13.39
CA GLN A 46 18.01 -1.01 13.19
C GLN A 46 17.23 -0.04 12.29
N HIS A 47 17.08 1.20 12.77
CA HIS A 47 16.33 2.24 12.06
C HIS A 47 17.29 3.17 11.32
N PHE A 48 16.95 3.48 10.08
CA PHE A 48 17.77 4.33 9.23
C PHE A 48 16.93 5.40 8.54
N LYS A 49 17.53 6.57 8.33
CA LYS A 49 17.00 7.58 7.41
C LYS A 49 17.39 7.24 5.99
N VAL A 50 16.45 7.38 5.06
CA VAL A 50 16.67 7.17 3.64
C VAL A 50 17.31 8.42 3.03
N VAL A 51 18.44 8.26 2.38
CA VAL A 51 19.14 9.33 1.64
C VAL A 51 18.64 9.37 0.21
N SER A 52 18.54 8.21 -0.42
CA SER A 52 17.98 8.07 -1.77
C SER A 52 17.54 6.64 -2.03
N ALA A 53 16.56 6.49 -2.91
CA ALA A 53 16.19 5.19 -3.44
C ALA A 53 15.91 5.31 -4.94
N ARG A 54 16.27 4.26 -5.68
CA ARG A 54 16.00 4.17 -7.13
C ARG A 54 15.57 2.77 -7.49
N LYS A 55 14.65 2.66 -8.44
CA LYS A 55 14.25 1.39 -9.04
C LYS A 55 15.06 1.13 -10.30
N GLN A 56 15.53 -0.09 -10.47
CA GLN A 56 16.16 -0.54 -11.70
C GLN A 56 15.78 -1.99 -11.97
N MET A 57 15.07 -2.21 -13.07
CA MET A 57 14.45 -3.49 -13.43
C MET A 57 13.51 -3.96 -12.30
N GLU A 58 13.72 -5.16 -11.77
CA GLU A 58 12.94 -5.76 -10.68
C GLU A 58 13.46 -5.42 -9.27
N PHE A 59 14.56 -4.67 -9.17
CA PHE A 59 15.21 -4.38 -7.89
C PHE A 59 15.07 -2.92 -7.47
N VAL A 60 15.19 -2.70 -6.18
CA VAL A 60 15.35 -1.37 -5.57
C VAL A 60 16.78 -1.24 -5.06
N TYR A 61 17.35 -0.07 -5.23
CA TYR A 61 18.65 0.29 -4.70
C TYR A 61 18.47 1.43 -3.71
N LEU A 62 18.84 1.19 -2.46
CA LEU A 62 18.57 2.08 -1.34
C LEU A 62 19.87 2.54 -0.68
N ILE A 63 20.01 3.84 -0.48
CA ILE A 63 21.09 4.46 0.29
C ILE A 63 20.47 5.04 1.57
N VAL A 64 21.10 4.74 2.69
CA VAL A 64 20.67 5.19 4.01
C VAL A 64 21.82 5.85 4.76
N GLU A 65 21.49 6.75 5.71
CA GLU A 65 22.50 7.39 6.55
C GLU A 65 23.28 6.35 7.38
N GLY A 66 24.61 6.44 7.41
CA GLY A 66 25.48 5.59 8.23
C GLY A 66 25.91 4.26 7.58
N ILE A 67 25.43 3.92 6.37
CA ILE A 67 25.96 2.82 5.55
C ILE A 67 26.59 3.43 4.30
N GLU A 68 27.91 3.62 4.35
CA GLU A 68 28.67 4.37 3.33
C GLU A 68 29.67 3.49 2.56
N SER A 69 29.84 2.22 2.98
CA SER A 69 30.74 1.28 2.34
C SER A 69 30.09 -0.06 2.04
N LEU A 70 30.62 -0.76 1.03
CA LEU A 70 30.18 -2.11 0.68
C LEU A 70 30.29 -3.08 1.88
N GLU A 71 31.36 -2.98 2.67
CA GLU A 71 31.61 -3.84 3.82
C GLU A 71 30.60 -3.61 4.96
N GLN A 72 30.14 -2.36 5.14
CA GLN A 72 29.03 -2.06 6.05
C GLN A 72 27.71 -2.61 5.52
N ALA A 73 27.43 -2.41 4.23
CA ALA A 73 26.20 -2.87 3.59
C ALA A 73 26.07 -4.41 3.62
N GLU A 74 27.18 -5.15 3.48
CA GLU A 74 27.19 -6.62 3.50
C GLU A 74 26.66 -7.21 4.81
N LYS A 75 26.78 -6.49 5.93
CA LYS A 75 26.23 -6.91 7.23
C LYS A 75 24.71 -7.06 7.22
N TYR A 76 24.05 -6.36 6.30
CA TYR A 76 22.59 -6.33 6.16
C TYR A 76 22.08 -7.33 5.13
N ARG A 77 22.92 -8.14 4.50
CA ARG A 77 22.48 -9.20 3.60
C ARG A 77 21.49 -10.14 4.29
N GLY A 78 20.35 -10.37 3.66
CA GLY A 78 19.25 -11.20 4.17
C GLY A 78 18.44 -10.55 5.29
N TRP A 79 18.64 -9.25 5.54
CA TRP A 79 17.78 -8.49 6.46
C TRP A 79 16.49 -8.09 5.75
N GLU A 80 15.41 -8.10 6.52
CA GLU A 80 14.12 -7.58 6.11
C GLU A 80 14.17 -6.06 6.04
N VAL A 81 13.54 -5.48 5.00
CA VAL A 81 13.29 -4.05 4.90
C VAL A 81 11.84 -3.80 5.26
N ARG A 82 11.63 -3.07 6.35
CA ARG A 82 10.33 -2.78 6.92
C ARG A 82 10.13 -1.28 7.03
N ILE A 83 8.87 -0.87 7.01
CA ILE A 83 8.47 0.52 7.27
C ILE A 83 7.37 0.55 8.32
N ASP A 84 7.24 1.68 8.99
CA ASP A 84 6.09 1.94 9.83
C ASP A 84 4.82 1.79 8.99
N ARG A 85 3.80 1.14 9.54
CA ARG A 85 2.52 1.00 8.87
C ARG A 85 1.89 2.35 8.52
N SER A 86 2.20 3.43 9.25
CA SER A 86 1.75 4.78 8.90
C SER A 86 2.44 5.34 7.65
N GLU A 87 3.65 4.86 7.33
CA GLU A 87 4.43 5.25 6.14
C GLU A 87 4.06 4.41 4.92
N VAL A 88 3.24 3.37 5.09
CA VAL A 88 2.59 2.74 3.97
C VAL A 88 1.54 3.73 3.49
N PRO A 89 1.68 4.43 2.34
CA PRO A 89 0.54 5.11 1.76
C PRO A 89 -0.58 4.08 1.71
N PRO A 90 -1.73 4.38 2.31
CA PRO A 90 -2.83 3.45 2.36
C PRO A 90 -3.03 2.95 0.93
N LEU A 91 -2.96 1.62 0.71
CA LEU A 91 -3.59 1.01 -0.46
C LEU A 91 -4.96 1.63 -0.51
N LYS A 92 -5.18 2.50 -1.52
CA LYS A 92 -6.12 3.65 -1.48
C LYS A 92 -7.18 3.47 -0.39
N GLU A 93 -6.91 4.07 0.76
CA GLU A 93 -7.69 3.97 2.01
C GLU A 93 -7.47 2.64 2.77
N GLY A 94 -6.45 2.52 3.62
CA GLY A 94 -6.63 2.62 5.07
C GLY A 94 -7.09 1.32 5.74
N TRP A 95 -7.51 0.35 4.93
CA TRP A 95 -8.25 -0.85 5.32
C TRP A 95 -7.86 -2.01 4.40
N TYR A 96 -8.02 -3.25 4.85
CA TYR A 96 -7.94 -4.41 3.98
C TYR A 96 -9.29 -4.67 3.30
N TYR A 97 -9.30 -5.27 2.10
CA TYR A 97 -10.56 -5.58 1.39
C TYR A 97 -11.52 -6.43 2.21
N PHE A 98 -11.01 -7.38 3.01
CA PHE A 98 -11.84 -8.19 3.89
C PHE A 98 -12.51 -7.38 5.02
N GLU A 99 -11.98 -6.21 5.38
CA GLU A 99 -12.60 -5.30 6.35
C GLU A 99 -13.75 -4.50 5.72
N LEU A 100 -13.74 -4.35 4.39
CA LEU A 100 -14.72 -3.60 3.63
C LEU A 100 -15.93 -4.43 3.21
N GLU A 101 -15.75 -5.73 2.97
CA GLU A 101 -16.85 -6.62 2.60
C GLU A 101 -17.99 -6.58 3.61
N GLY A 102 -19.21 -6.38 3.11
CA GLY A 102 -20.44 -6.26 3.89
C GLY A 102 -20.71 -4.86 4.48
N MET A 103 -19.91 -3.84 4.14
CA MET A 103 -20.19 -2.45 4.54
C MET A 103 -21.39 -1.88 3.77
N GLN A 104 -22.14 -0.99 4.42
CA GLN A 104 -23.24 -0.25 3.78
C GLN A 104 -22.69 0.95 3.00
N VAL A 105 -23.08 1.08 1.74
CA VAL A 105 -22.61 2.14 0.84
C VAL A 105 -23.72 3.15 0.59
N TYR A 106 -23.43 4.43 0.83
CA TYR A 106 -24.38 5.54 0.77
C TYR A 106 -23.95 6.62 -0.22
N GLU A 107 -24.93 7.24 -0.88
CA GLU A 107 -24.77 8.53 -1.56
C GLU A 107 -25.65 9.57 -0.86
N GLY A 108 -25.03 10.48 -0.13
CA GLY A 108 -25.73 11.35 0.83
C GLY A 108 -26.46 10.53 1.89
N ASP A 109 -27.79 10.68 1.96
CA ASP A 109 -28.65 9.92 2.86
C ASP A 109 -29.26 8.66 2.21
N THR A 110 -28.98 8.42 0.92
CA THR A 110 -29.54 7.29 0.18
C THR A 110 -28.65 6.06 0.30
N LEU A 111 -29.19 4.97 0.83
CA LEU A 111 -28.50 3.67 0.81
C LEU A 111 -28.49 3.11 -0.62
N LEU A 112 -27.31 2.94 -1.17
CA LEU A 112 -27.12 2.30 -2.47
C LEU A 112 -27.15 0.77 -2.35
N GLY A 113 -26.57 0.23 -1.28
CA GLY A 113 -26.54 -1.20 -1.03
C GLY A 113 -25.43 -1.65 -0.10
N THR A 114 -25.05 -2.92 -0.22
CA THR A 114 -23.99 -3.53 0.57
C THR A 114 -22.81 -3.92 -0.33
N LEU A 115 -21.60 -3.53 0.06
CA LEU A 115 -20.38 -3.93 -0.64
C LEU A 115 -20.22 -5.45 -0.56
N SER A 116 -20.31 -6.13 -1.71
CA SER A 116 -20.22 -7.59 -1.78
C SER A 116 -18.85 -8.09 -2.21
N GLN A 117 -18.11 -7.29 -2.99
CA GLN A 117 -16.83 -7.70 -3.54
C GLN A 117 -15.98 -6.50 -3.95
N VAL A 118 -14.65 -6.65 -3.89
CA VAL A 118 -13.69 -5.74 -4.52
C VAL A 118 -13.10 -6.44 -5.75
N LEU A 119 -13.22 -5.80 -6.91
CA LEU A 119 -12.66 -6.26 -8.19
C LEU A 119 -11.38 -5.50 -8.50
N GLU A 120 -10.26 -6.20 -8.55
CA GLU A 120 -8.99 -5.64 -9.01
C GLU A 120 -8.94 -5.60 -10.54
N THR A 121 -8.95 -4.40 -11.12
CA THR A 121 -8.95 -4.24 -12.61
C THR A 121 -7.57 -3.89 -13.18
N GLY A 122 -6.53 -3.90 -12.35
CA GLY A 122 -5.15 -3.54 -12.73
C GLY A 122 -4.88 -2.04 -12.86
N ALA A 123 -5.91 -1.21 -13.02
CA ALA A 123 -5.78 0.26 -13.04
C ALA A 123 -6.39 0.91 -11.79
N ASN A 124 -7.67 0.65 -11.50
CA ASN A 124 -8.34 1.07 -10.28
C ASN A 124 -9.28 -0.03 -9.81
N ASP A 125 -9.35 -0.25 -8.51
CA ASP A 125 -10.28 -1.24 -7.98
C ASP A 125 -11.73 -0.78 -8.19
N VAL A 126 -12.64 -1.75 -8.28
CA VAL A 126 -14.07 -1.50 -8.42
C VAL A 126 -14.79 -2.23 -7.30
N TYR A 127 -15.57 -1.48 -6.53
CA TYR A 127 -16.42 -1.99 -5.48
C TYR A 127 -17.75 -2.43 -6.08
N LEU A 128 -18.08 -3.71 -5.94
CA LEU A 128 -19.35 -4.27 -6.37
C LEU A 128 -20.34 -4.14 -5.21
N VAL A 129 -21.37 -3.32 -5.39
CA VAL A 129 -22.37 -3.02 -4.36
C VAL A 129 -23.70 -3.66 -4.75
N LYS A 130 -24.22 -4.56 -3.92
CA LYS A 130 -25.54 -5.17 -4.11
C LYS A 130 -26.61 -4.24 -3.56
N GLY A 131 -27.30 -3.56 -4.47
CA GLY A 131 -28.46 -2.73 -4.19
C GLY A 131 -29.77 -3.48 -4.37
N THR A 132 -30.88 -2.80 -4.08
CA THR A 132 -32.24 -3.37 -4.23
C THR A 132 -32.67 -3.54 -5.68
N LYS A 133 -32.03 -2.81 -6.61
CA LYS A 133 -32.35 -2.80 -8.05
C LYS A 133 -31.35 -3.57 -8.91
N GLY A 134 -30.28 -4.11 -8.31
CA GLY A 134 -29.19 -4.76 -9.05
C GLY A 134 -27.83 -4.48 -8.42
N GLU A 135 -26.78 -4.90 -9.13
CA GLU A 135 -25.40 -4.62 -8.75
C GLU A 135 -24.95 -3.27 -9.30
N ILE A 136 -24.23 -2.52 -8.47
CA ILE A 136 -23.68 -1.21 -8.81
C ILE A 136 -22.16 -1.31 -8.74
N CYS A 137 -21.50 -0.95 -9.84
CA CYS A 137 -20.04 -0.88 -9.89
C CYS A 137 -19.58 0.51 -9.45
N VAL A 138 -18.92 0.60 -8.30
CA VAL A 138 -18.42 1.86 -7.75
C VAL A 138 -16.89 1.91 -7.90
N PRO A 139 -16.33 2.81 -8.72
CA PRO A 139 -14.89 2.94 -8.85
C PRO A 139 -14.25 3.37 -7.52
N ALA A 140 -13.21 2.69 -7.08
CA ALA A 140 -12.42 3.02 -5.88
C ALA A 140 -11.47 4.21 -6.16
N LEU A 141 -12.05 5.33 -6.59
CA LEU A 141 -11.36 6.58 -6.86
C LEU A 141 -11.60 7.54 -5.70
N LYS A 142 -10.58 8.33 -5.32
CA LYS A 142 -10.70 9.36 -4.27
C LYS A 142 -11.76 10.43 -4.57
N THR A 143 -12.12 10.60 -5.84
CA THR A 143 -13.18 11.52 -6.26
C THR A 143 -14.58 10.91 -6.11
N VAL A 144 -14.67 9.59 -5.98
CA VAL A 144 -15.91 8.83 -5.86
C VAL A 144 -16.13 8.43 -4.41
N VAL A 145 -15.15 7.78 -3.76
CA VAL A 145 -15.22 7.39 -2.36
C VAL A 145 -14.78 8.56 -1.50
N GLN A 146 -15.71 9.10 -0.72
CA GLN A 146 -15.51 10.32 0.09
C GLN A 146 -15.08 9.99 1.51
N ARG A 147 -15.63 8.90 2.07
CA ARG A 147 -15.36 8.49 3.45
C ARG A 147 -15.56 6.99 3.60
N VAL A 148 -14.71 6.37 4.41
CA VAL A 148 -14.86 4.99 4.86
C VAL A 148 -14.74 4.98 6.38
N ASP A 149 -15.74 4.39 7.04
CA ASP A 149 -15.81 4.20 8.48
C ASP A 149 -15.95 2.70 8.76
N VAL A 150 -14.82 2.01 8.90
CA VAL A 150 -14.79 0.55 9.13
C VAL A 150 -15.43 0.16 10.47
N PRO A 151 -15.14 0.81 11.61
CA PRO A 151 -15.85 0.52 12.86
C PRO A 151 -17.37 0.71 12.74
N GLY A 152 -17.81 1.77 12.03
CA GLY A 152 -19.22 2.07 11.78
C GLY A 152 -19.86 1.30 10.62
N ARG A 153 -19.09 0.49 9.87
CA ARG A 153 -19.52 -0.30 8.71
C ARG A 153 -20.23 0.54 7.63
N ARG A 154 -19.77 1.78 7.42
CA ARG A 154 -20.34 2.74 6.47
C ARG A 154 -19.30 3.29 5.49
N MET A 155 -19.67 3.36 4.22
CA MET A 155 -18.90 3.99 3.15
C MET A 155 -19.77 5.04 2.46
N ASP A 156 -19.27 6.27 2.33
CA ASP A 156 -19.95 7.37 1.64
C ASP A 156 -19.29 7.63 0.29
N VAL A 157 -20.10 7.68 -0.76
CA VAL A 157 -19.66 7.84 -2.15
C VAL A 157 -20.44 8.95 -2.86
N VAL A 158 -19.88 9.46 -3.96
CA VAL A 158 -20.54 10.34 -4.92
C VAL A 158 -20.32 9.75 -6.30
N LEU A 159 -21.38 9.26 -6.93
CA LEU A 159 -21.28 8.63 -8.24
C LEU A 159 -21.35 9.69 -9.34
N PRO A 160 -20.53 9.56 -10.41
CA PRO A 160 -20.70 10.41 -11.58
C PRO A 160 -22.05 10.09 -12.28
N PRO A 161 -22.67 11.09 -12.94
CA PRO A 161 -23.93 10.89 -13.65
C PRO A 161 -23.84 9.73 -14.65
N GLY A 162 -24.79 8.79 -14.58
CA GLY A 162 -24.90 7.66 -15.52
C GLY A 162 -24.38 6.32 -15.03
N LEU A 163 -23.84 6.23 -13.80
CA LEU A 163 -23.33 4.97 -13.24
C LEU A 163 -24.38 4.10 -12.51
N HIS A 164 -25.65 4.53 -12.52
CA HIS A 164 -26.72 3.92 -11.70
C HIS A 164 -27.38 2.71 -12.37
N ASP A 165 -27.01 2.39 -13.60
CA ASP A 165 -27.62 1.34 -14.42
C ASP A 165 -26.54 0.39 -14.93
N VAL A 166 -26.28 -0.66 -14.16
CA VAL A 166 -25.71 -1.90 -14.71
C VAL A 166 -26.78 -2.98 -14.52
N ARG A 167 -27.45 -3.31 -15.63
CA ARG A 167 -28.47 -4.37 -15.71
C ARG A 167 -27.81 -5.74 -15.80
#